data_AF-A0A653C9X8-F1
#
_entry.id   AF-A0A653C9X8-F1
#
_cell.length_a   1.000
_cell.length_b   1.000
_cell.length_c   1.000
_cell.angle_alpha   90.00
_cell.angle_beta   90.00
_cell.angle_gamma   90.00
#
_symmetry.space_group_name_H-M   'P 1'
#
loop_
_entity.id
_entity.type
_entity.pdbx_description
1 polymer ?
#
loop_
_entity_poly.entity_id
_entity_poly.type
_entity_poly.pdbx_seq_one_letter_code
_entity_poly.pdbx_strand_id
1 'polypeptide(L)'
;MHGSAEQIMQKPILPLSLLNDLRCVHCEKFVSCGPVYVVTPNKTILCGRCRLFAKSVYRNVSYEALASMFRYNCSNWETHCPKILFWNESLHHEEECTYSSFCSRFWTHPCICCKGKRDIPLGDIRLVPVFEPLLDYTRCVTCNHYLSCEPVYILPNGRNVCHRCIHANGFPPNGIHNVYYETLANILIFPCIYRGRGCPTVLKFGRDLWEHETHCSYNTTFVRSRNTQQQERNKERGVIQTHSGHHYGTLSPNAVPMAPPRKHSDFDVTKQLVKSIKKQQERRHLRAEEIESQFDKSSVDTDGSYKNNYEKESSSRASTPSRFEEDEIQKHFAFLDRPESTNSSVYSIPSADPRNRTLVGKNPYQFERIIGRSESIVSNRELLAELKVKQHRLKKEASFRVSQNQK
;
A
#
# COMPACT_ATOMS: atom_id res chain seq x y z
N MET A 1 -8.83 -30.67 -17.18
CA MET A 1 -8.36 -29.32 -17.61
C MET A 1 -7.79 -28.58 -16.41
N HIS A 2 -6.54 -28.87 -16.05
CA HIS A 2 -5.79 -28.18 -14.98
C HIS A 2 -4.94 -27.07 -15.59
N GLY A 3 -5.62 -26.09 -16.17
CA GLY A 3 -5.01 -24.94 -16.81
C GLY A 3 -5.38 -23.67 -16.05
N SER A 4 -4.76 -23.45 -14.90
CA SER A 4 -4.58 -22.10 -14.40
C SER A 4 -3.13 -22.01 -13.98
N ALA A 5 -2.32 -21.53 -14.93
CA ALA A 5 -1.03 -20.95 -14.63
C ALA A 5 -1.22 -20.07 -13.38
N GLU A 6 -0.61 -20.47 -12.26
CA GLU A 6 -0.08 -19.49 -11.34
C GLU A 6 0.74 -18.57 -12.23
N GLN A 7 0.15 -17.44 -12.64
CA GLN A 7 0.94 -16.30 -13.04
C GLN A 7 1.85 -16.11 -11.86
N ILE A 8 3.12 -16.51 -12.03
CA ILE A 8 4.18 -16.30 -11.08
C ILE A 8 4.25 -14.79 -10.98
N MET A 9 3.44 -14.22 -10.07
CA MET A 9 3.44 -12.81 -9.77
C MET A 9 4.88 -12.53 -9.44
N GLN A 10 5.54 -11.80 -10.32
CA GLN A 10 6.94 -11.49 -10.15
C GLN A 10 7.06 -10.69 -8.87
N LYS A 11 7.45 -11.35 -7.78
CA LYS A 11 7.56 -10.74 -6.47
C LYS A 11 8.46 -9.51 -6.57
N PRO A 12 8.05 -8.33 -6.07
CA PRO A 12 8.88 -7.13 -6.17
C PRO A 12 10.19 -7.30 -5.39
N ILE A 13 11.25 -6.64 -5.85
CA ILE A 13 12.53 -6.58 -5.13
C ILE A 13 12.40 -5.52 -4.03
N LEU A 14 12.83 -5.85 -2.83
CA LEU A 14 12.80 -4.90 -1.71
C LEU A 14 13.86 -3.79 -1.92
N PRO A 15 13.49 -2.49 -1.84
CA PRO A 15 14.47 -1.42 -1.97
C PRO A 15 15.61 -1.54 -0.95
N LEU A 16 16.86 -1.32 -1.41
CA LEU A 16 18.04 -1.46 -0.55
C LEU A 16 18.11 -0.42 0.59
N SER A 17 17.54 0.76 0.37
CA SER A 17 17.37 1.77 1.43
C SER A 17 16.58 1.20 2.61
N LEU A 18 15.46 0.53 2.33
CA LEU A 18 14.63 -0.11 3.35
C LEU A 18 15.33 -1.32 3.99
N LEU A 19 16.10 -2.08 3.21
CA LEU A 19 16.85 -3.24 3.73
C LEU A 19 17.87 -2.86 4.80
N ASN A 20 18.43 -1.64 4.74
CA ASN A 20 19.34 -1.15 5.77
C ASN A 20 18.67 -0.99 7.13
N ASP A 21 17.41 -0.54 7.14
CA ASP A 21 16.62 -0.40 8.36
C ASP A 21 16.11 -1.77 8.87
N LEU A 22 16.08 -2.77 7.99
CA LEU A 22 15.64 -4.13 8.25
C LEU A 22 16.84 -5.08 8.46
N ARG A 23 17.78 -4.72 9.34
CA ARG A 23 18.92 -5.55 9.73
C ARG A 23 18.71 -6.23 11.08
N CYS A 24 19.20 -7.46 11.19
CA CYS A 24 19.24 -8.19 12.44
C CYS A 24 20.23 -7.50 13.39
N VAL A 25 19.82 -7.21 14.62
CA VAL A 25 20.70 -6.54 15.59
C VAL A 25 21.95 -7.36 15.95
N HIS A 26 21.88 -8.69 15.84
CA HIS A 26 22.97 -9.55 16.26
C HIS A 26 23.99 -9.83 15.14
N CYS A 27 23.52 -10.16 13.93
CA CYS A 27 24.43 -10.50 12.83
C CYS A 27 24.57 -9.39 11.79
N GLU A 28 23.86 -8.27 11.94
CA GLU A 28 23.84 -7.10 11.04
C GLU A 28 23.46 -7.40 9.58
N LYS A 29 23.09 -8.65 9.27
CA LYS A 29 22.58 -9.05 7.96
C LYS A 29 21.11 -8.66 7.81
N PHE A 30 20.68 -8.46 6.56
CA PHE A 30 19.29 -8.23 6.21
C PHE A 30 18.36 -9.31 6.78
N VAL A 31 17.22 -8.92 7.34
CA VAL A 31 16.18 -9.84 7.80
C VAL A 31 15.43 -10.37 6.58
N SER A 32 15.97 -11.43 5.98
CA SER A 32 15.46 -12.06 4.74
C SER A 32 14.98 -13.51 4.94
N CYS A 33 14.92 -13.97 6.19
CA CYS A 33 14.52 -15.32 6.55
C CYS A 33 13.79 -15.33 7.90
N GLY A 34 12.80 -16.23 8.02
CA GLY A 34 12.08 -16.52 9.24
C GLY A 34 12.71 -17.66 10.06
N PRO A 35 12.20 -17.91 11.28
CA PRO A 35 11.28 -17.05 12.02
C PRO A 35 11.93 -15.72 12.44
N VAL A 36 11.13 -14.67 12.63
CA VAL A 36 11.62 -13.33 13.01
C VAL A 36 11.11 -12.97 14.39
N TYR A 37 12.01 -12.46 15.23
CA TYR A 37 11.74 -12.19 16.63
C TYR A 37 11.97 -10.73 16.99
N VAL A 38 11.14 -10.19 17.88
CA VAL A 38 11.38 -8.89 18.53
C VAL A 38 11.87 -9.13 19.95
N VAL A 39 13.00 -8.50 20.27
CA VAL A 39 13.70 -8.64 21.56
C VAL A 39 13.30 -7.50 22.50
N THR A 40 12.88 -7.87 23.70
CA THR A 40 12.70 -6.93 24.82
C THR A 40 13.94 -6.85 25.70
N PRO A 41 14.28 -5.67 26.24
CA PRO A 41 13.54 -4.39 26.20
C PRO A 41 13.91 -3.46 25.03
N ASN A 42 14.96 -3.79 24.26
CA ASN A 42 15.56 -2.86 23.30
C ASN A 42 14.70 -2.59 22.04
N LYS A 43 13.59 -3.33 21.85
CA LYS A 43 12.71 -3.24 20.68
C LYS A 43 13.45 -3.52 19.37
N THR A 44 14.48 -4.37 19.42
CA THR A 44 15.30 -4.74 18.27
C THR A 44 14.82 -6.04 17.63
N ILE A 45 15.14 -6.25 16.35
CA ILE A 45 14.75 -7.46 15.61
C ILE A 45 15.89 -8.47 15.54
N LEU A 46 15.57 -9.74 15.69
CA LEU A 46 16.45 -10.88 15.42
C LEU A 46 15.87 -11.70 14.26
N CYS A 47 16.73 -12.00 13.29
CA CYS A 47 16.40 -12.94 12.22
C CYS A 47 16.49 -14.40 12.69
N GLY A 48 15.97 -15.33 11.87
CA GLY A 48 15.95 -16.77 12.20
C GLY A 48 17.33 -17.38 12.50
N ARG A 49 18.40 -16.82 11.93
CA ARG A 49 19.80 -17.23 12.18
C ARG A 49 20.24 -17.00 13.63
N CYS A 50 19.70 -15.96 14.26
CA CYS A 50 20.18 -15.48 15.56
C CYS A 50 19.23 -15.85 16.69
N ARG A 51 18.34 -16.83 16.48
CA ARG A 51 17.34 -17.26 17.45
C ARG A 51 17.96 -17.64 18.81
N LEU A 52 19.13 -18.27 18.81
CA LEU A 52 19.79 -18.78 20.01
C LEU A 52 20.23 -17.68 20.99
N PHE A 53 20.36 -16.43 20.52
CA PHE A 53 20.87 -15.32 21.33
C PHE A 53 19.79 -14.61 22.16
N ALA A 54 18.53 -15.04 22.05
CA ALA A 54 17.41 -14.32 22.58
C ALA A 54 16.81 -14.98 23.83
N LYS A 55 16.82 -14.27 24.97
CA LYS A 55 16.27 -14.77 26.24
C LYS A 55 14.75 -14.62 26.34
N SER A 56 14.22 -13.47 25.91
CA SER A 56 12.78 -13.17 25.86
C SER A 56 12.43 -12.59 24.49
N VAL A 57 11.64 -13.34 23.73
CA VAL A 57 11.31 -12.98 22.35
C VAL A 57 9.86 -13.25 22.01
N TYR A 58 9.33 -12.38 21.17
CA TYR A 58 8.02 -12.55 20.55
C TYR A 58 8.21 -12.72 19.05
N ARG A 59 7.63 -13.78 18.49
CA ARG A 59 7.66 -14.03 17.05
C ARG A 59 6.77 -13.02 16.33
N ASN A 60 7.29 -12.36 15.29
CA ASN A 60 6.59 -11.34 14.54
C ASN A 60 5.98 -11.92 13.25
N VAL A 61 4.89 -12.67 13.40
CA VAL A 61 4.25 -13.39 12.28
C VAL A 61 3.74 -12.44 11.19
N SER A 62 3.20 -11.28 11.57
CA SER A 62 2.70 -10.29 10.61
C SER A 62 3.83 -9.69 9.77
N TYR A 63 5.01 -9.47 10.36
CA TYR A 63 6.20 -9.08 9.61
C TYR A 63 6.64 -10.19 8.64
N GLU A 64 6.74 -11.44 9.10
CA GLU A 64 7.12 -12.57 8.23
C GLU A 64 6.18 -12.71 7.02
N ALA A 65 4.87 -12.53 7.23
CA ALA A 65 3.88 -12.56 6.17
C ALA A 65 4.14 -11.48 5.11
N LEU A 66 4.30 -10.22 5.51
CA LEU A 66 4.62 -9.14 4.58
C LEU A 66 5.98 -9.33 3.90
N ALA A 67 6.98 -9.77 4.65
CA ALA A 67 8.34 -9.98 4.16
C ALA A 67 8.39 -11.06 3.07
N SER A 68 7.54 -12.10 3.19
CA SER A 68 7.43 -13.16 2.19
C SER A 68 6.96 -12.71 0.80
N MET A 69 6.41 -11.49 0.68
CA MET A 69 5.99 -10.90 -0.59
C MET A 69 7.15 -10.43 -1.46
N PHE A 70 8.33 -10.23 -0.87
CA PHE A 70 9.45 -9.58 -1.53
C PHE A 70 10.55 -10.57 -1.92
N ARG A 71 11.39 -10.11 -2.85
CA ARG A 71 12.69 -10.68 -3.16
C ARG A 71 13.79 -9.84 -2.52
N TYR A 72 14.84 -10.51 -2.07
CA TYR A 72 15.92 -9.94 -1.27
C TYR A 72 17.23 -10.03 -2.01
N ASN A 73 18.03 -8.97 -1.94
CA ASN A 73 19.41 -9.03 -2.38
C ASN A 73 20.22 -9.93 -1.44
N CYS A 74 21.20 -10.64 -1.98
CA CYS A 74 22.18 -11.36 -1.16
C CYS A 74 22.83 -10.42 -0.13
N SER A 75 23.14 -10.92 1.07
CA SER A 75 23.88 -10.13 2.09
C SER A 75 25.28 -9.71 1.61
N ASN A 76 25.85 -10.47 0.66
CA ASN A 76 27.10 -10.13 -0.04
C ASN A 76 26.87 -9.29 -1.32
N TRP A 77 25.75 -8.57 -1.43
CA TRP A 77 25.48 -7.73 -2.60
C TRP A 77 26.49 -6.59 -2.75
N GLU A 78 26.95 -6.01 -1.64
CA GLU A 78 28.00 -4.97 -1.60
C GLU A 78 29.31 -5.48 -2.21
N THR A 79 29.60 -6.78 -2.09
CA THR A 79 30.76 -7.45 -2.68
C THR A 79 30.48 -8.00 -4.07
N HIS A 80 29.45 -7.49 -4.73
CA HIS A 80 29.04 -7.79 -6.11
C HIS A 80 28.25 -9.08 -6.35
N CYS A 81 27.78 -9.79 -5.32
CA CYS A 81 26.88 -10.91 -5.56
C CYS A 81 25.61 -10.42 -6.30
N PRO A 82 25.26 -10.98 -7.48
CA PRO A 82 24.10 -10.53 -8.27
C PRO A 82 22.81 -11.26 -7.90
N LYS A 83 22.85 -12.20 -6.95
CA LYS A 83 21.70 -13.06 -6.63
C LYS A 83 20.61 -12.28 -5.92
N ILE A 84 19.39 -12.49 -6.42
CA ILE A 84 18.13 -12.02 -5.87
C ILE A 84 17.38 -13.27 -5.42
N LEU A 85 16.94 -13.28 -4.17
CA LEU A 85 16.56 -14.49 -3.43
C LEU A 85 15.13 -14.35 -2.91
N PHE A 86 14.39 -15.45 -2.84
CA PHE A 86 13.11 -15.44 -2.14
C PHE A 86 13.30 -15.46 -0.63
N TRP A 87 12.21 -15.18 0.10
CA TRP A 87 12.16 -15.34 1.55
C TRP A 87 12.61 -16.76 1.96
N ASN A 88 13.52 -16.85 2.94
CA ASN A 88 14.21 -18.07 3.41
C ASN A 88 15.28 -18.66 2.48
N GLU A 89 15.28 -18.38 1.17
CA GLU A 89 16.35 -18.88 0.28
C GLU A 89 17.71 -18.25 0.57
N SER A 90 17.71 -17.09 1.24
CA SER A 90 18.93 -16.42 1.66
C SER A 90 19.80 -17.26 2.59
N LEU A 91 19.22 -18.15 3.39
CA LEU A 91 19.97 -19.02 4.29
C LEU A 91 20.87 -19.97 3.50
N HIS A 92 20.28 -20.72 2.59
CA HIS A 92 20.99 -21.69 1.77
C HIS A 92 21.99 -21.00 0.84
N HIS A 93 21.59 -19.89 0.20
CA HIS A 93 22.50 -19.16 -0.67
C HIS A 93 23.70 -18.60 0.09
N GLU A 94 23.55 -18.14 1.33
CA GLU A 94 24.67 -17.60 2.12
C GLU A 94 25.75 -18.64 2.42
N GLU A 95 25.37 -19.91 2.59
CA GLU A 95 26.30 -21.03 2.81
C GLU A 95 27.13 -21.33 1.55
N GLU A 96 26.50 -21.25 0.38
CA GLU A 96 27.13 -21.56 -0.92
C GLU A 96 27.66 -20.31 -1.65
N CYS A 97 27.50 -19.12 -1.07
CA CYS A 97 27.83 -17.88 -1.74
C CYS A 97 29.34 -17.77 -1.96
N THR A 98 29.81 -17.90 -3.20
CA THR A 98 31.23 -17.73 -3.55
C THR A 98 31.79 -16.34 -3.19
N TYR A 99 30.89 -15.37 -2.94
CA TYR A 99 31.20 -14.01 -2.52
C TYR A 99 31.31 -13.84 -0.99
N SER A 100 31.16 -14.89 -0.17
CA SER A 100 31.27 -14.78 1.30
C SER A 100 32.73 -14.82 1.78
N SER A 101 33.54 -15.75 1.27
CA SER A 101 34.92 -15.99 1.71
C SER A 101 35.96 -15.22 0.89
N PHE A 102 36.98 -14.68 1.56
CA PHE A 102 38.08 -13.96 0.90
C PHE A 102 38.84 -14.86 -0.08
N CYS A 103 39.17 -16.08 0.32
CA CYS A 103 39.90 -17.02 -0.54
C CYS A 103 39.06 -17.40 -1.76
N SER A 104 37.78 -17.76 -1.58
CA SER A 104 36.92 -18.14 -2.72
C SER A 104 36.77 -17.00 -3.72
N ARG A 105 36.64 -15.75 -3.25
CA ARG A 105 36.54 -14.57 -4.12
C ARG A 105 37.74 -14.43 -5.05
N PHE A 106 38.96 -14.61 -4.53
CA PHE A 106 40.17 -14.43 -5.31
C PHE A 106 40.28 -15.44 -6.47
N TRP A 107 39.93 -16.71 -6.19
CA TRP A 107 40.03 -17.78 -7.19
C TRP A 107 38.88 -17.80 -8.19
N THR A 108 37.64 -17.59 -7.71
CA THR A 108 36.45 -17.71 -8.57
C THR A 108 36.10 -16.42 -9.30
N HIS A 109 36.51 -15.27 -8.77
CA HIS A 109 36.15 -13.96 -9.30
C HIS A 109 37.30 -12.95 -9.18
N PRO A 110 38.42 -13.14 -9.91
CA PRO A 110 39.65 -12.37 -9.74
C PRO A 110 39.47 -10.86 -9.90
N CYS A 111 38.54 -10.42 -10.76
CA CYS A 111 38.27 -9.00 -10.98
C CYS A 111 37.48 -8.31 -9.86
N ILE A 112 36.98 -9.03 -8.84
CA ILE A 112 36.23 -8.41 -7.73
C ILE A 112 37.15 -7.59 -6.84
N CYS A 113 38.40 -8.02 -6.63
CA CYS A 113 39.36 -7.29 -5.80
C CYS A 113 39.64 -5.88 -6.35
N CYS A 114 39.44 -5.66 -7.65
CA CYS A 114 39.58 -4.37 -8.31
C CYS A 114 38.30 -3.53 -8.28
N LYS A 115 37.15 -4.12 -7.95
CA LYS A 115 35.87 -3.40 -7.85
C LYS A 115 35.67 -2.94 -6.41
N GLY A 116 35.55 -1.63 -6.22
CA GLY A 116 35.15 -1.05 -4.93
C GLY A 116 33.75 -1.53 -4.52
N LYS A 117 33.38 -1.36 -3.26
CA LYS A 117 32.03 -1.72 -2.78
C LYS A 117 30.96 -1.01 -3.61
N ARG A 118 29.86 -1.70 -3.90
CA ARG A 118 28.71 -1.06 -4.57
C ARG A 118 28.07 -0.02 -3.63
N ASP A 119 27.86 1.18 -4.15
CA ASP A 119 27.03 2.17 -3.48
C ASP A 119 25.56 1.74 -3.50
N ILE A 120 24.86 2.01 -2.40
CA ILE A 120 23.45 1.66 -2.26
C ILE A 120 22.62 2.62 -3.11
N PRO A 121 21.90 2.14 -4.13
CA PRO A 121 21.07 3.02 -4.94
C PRO A 121 19.92 3.57 -4.08
N LEU A 122 19.72 4.88 -4.14
CA LEU A 122 18.50 5.55 -3.70
C LEU A 122 17.39 5.20 -4.71
N GLY A 123 16.85 3.99 -4.61
CA GLY A 123 15.84 3.51 -5.54
C GLY A 123 14.46 4.12 -5.26
N ASP A 124 13.69 4.36 -6.33
CA ASP A 124 12.28 4.76 -6.23
C ASP A 124 11.46 3.68 -5.55
N ILE A 125 10.75 4.06 -4.49
CA ILE A 125 9.86 3.17 -3.75
C ILE A 125 8.56 3.01 -4.54
N ARG A 126 8.38 1.84 -5.17
CA ARG A 126 7.10 1.45 -5.79
C ARG A 126 6.18 0.85 -4.75
N LEU A 127 4.95 1.36 -4.68
CA LEU A 127 3.93 0.84 -3.79
C LEU A 127 3.39 -0.51 -4.30
N VAL A 128 3.24 -1.48 -3.40
CA VAL A 128 2.82 -2.85 -3.72
C VAL A 128 1.50 -3.20 -3.01
N PRO A 129 0.47 -3.71 -3.71
CA PRO A 129 -0.76 -4.16 -3.05
C PRO A 129 -0.51 -5.43 -2.23
N VAL A 130 -1.04 -5.46 -1.00
CA VAL A 130 -0.97 -6.64 -0.14
C VAL A 130 -1.76 -7.80 -0.76
N PHE A 131 -1.15 -8.99 -0.79
CA PHE A 131 -1.81 -10.18 -1.33
C PHE A 131 -2.93 -10.66 -0.40
N GLU A 132 -4.09 -11.03 -0.96
CA GLU A 132 -5.31 -11.31 -0.18
C GLU A 132 -5.11 -12.36 0.92
N PRO A 133 -4.50 -13.53 0.67
CA PRO A 133 -4.26 -14.54 1.70
C PRO A 133 -3.32 -14.07 2.82
N LEU A 134 -2.47 -13.07 2.54
CA LEU A 134 -1.57 -12.52 3.55
C LEU A 134 -2.27 -11.53 4.49
N LEU A 135 -3.42 -10.98 4.09
CA LEU A 135 -4.18 -10.05 4.92
C LEU A 135 -4.63 -10.69 6.24
N ASP A 136 -4.91 -11.99 6.26
CA ASP A 136 -5.30 -12.73 7.46
C ASP A 136 -4.20 -12.73 8.54
N TYR A 137 -2.93 -12.76 8.13
CA TYR A 137 -1.78 -12.68 9.04
C TYR A 137 -1.50 -11.25 9.53
N THR A 138 -2.11 -10.26 8.89
CA THR A 138 -2.02 -8.84 9.25
C THR A 138 -3.28 -8.37 9.97
N ARG A 139 -3.96 -9.21 10.75
CA ARG A 139 -5.15 -8.78 11.53
C ARG A 139 -4.79 -8.38 12.96
N CYS A 140 -5.46 -7.34 13.44
CA CYS A 140 -5.46 -6.93 14.84
C CYS A 140 -6.18 -7.98 15.69
N VAL A 141 -5.58 -8.42 16.80
CA VAL A 141 -6.20 -9.39 17.71
C VAL A 141 -7.47 -8.86 18.39
N THR A 142 -7.60 -7.55 18.57
CA THR A 142 -8.71 -6.94 19.31
C THR A 142 -9.93 -6.69 18.44
N CYS A 143 -9.75 -6.15 17.22
CA CYS A 143 -10.87 -5.78 16.35
C CYS A 143 -10.96 -6.63 15.07
N ASN A 144 -10.04 -7.56 14.83
CA ASN A 144 -9.94 -8.38 13.62
C ASN A 144 -9.84 -7.62 12.29
N HIS A 145 -9.66 -6.29 12.31
CA HIS A 145 -9.35 -5.50 11.13
C HIS A 145 -7.86 -5.54 10.77
N TYR A 146 -7.50 -5.18 9.53
CA TYR A 146 -6.13 -5.20 9.03
C TYR A 146 -5.21 -4.22 9.78
N LEU A 147 -3.94 -4.55 9.98
CA LEU A 147 -2.90 -3.71 10.59
C LEU A 147 -2.43 -2.66 9.57
N SER A 148 -3.33 -1.76 9.20
CA SER A 148 -3.21 -0.91 8.03
C SER A 148 -2.85 0.55 8.34
N CYS A 149 -2.74 0.89 9.63
CA CYS A 149 -2.38 2.22 10.11
C CYS A 149 -1.37 2.12 11.27
N GLU A 150 -0.42 3.05 11.31
CA GLU A 150 0.54 3.22 12.41
C GLU A 150 -0.05 4.00 13.60
N PRO A 151 0.42 3.77 14.83
CA PRO A 151 1.35 2.70 15.23
C PRO A 151 0.70 1.31 15.41
N VAL A 152 1.51 0.26 15.28
CA VAL A 152 1.17 -1.16 15.47
C VAL A 152 2.01 -1.71 16.62
N TYR A 153 1.39 -2.43 17.57
CA TYR A 153 2.09 -2.97 18.73
C TYR A 153 1.98 -4.49 18.80
N ILE A 154 3.08 -5.14 19.20
CA ILE A 154 3.14 -6.57 19.53
C ILE A 154 2.87 -6.75 21.03
N LEU A 155 1.90 -7.58 21.37
CA LEU A 155 1.62 -8.01 22.74
C LEU A 155 2.57 -9.12 23.18
N PRO A 156 2.66 -9.43 24.50
CA PRO A 156 3.47 -10.54 25.00
C PRO A 156 3.10 -11.93 24.46
N ASN A 157 1.95 -12.09 23.82
CA ASN A 157 1.58 -13.33 23.13
C ASN A 157 2.04 -13.38 21.65
N GLY A 158 2.81 -12.38 21.19
CA GLY A 158 3.25 -12.24 19.80
C GLY A 158 2.17 -11.78 18.82
N ARG A 159 0.94 -11.47 19.28
CA ARG A 159 -0.13 -10.95 18.44
C ARG A 159 -0.07 -9.44 18.34
N ASN A 160 -0.55 -8.90 17.23
CA ASN A 160 -0.50 -7.47 16.95
C ASN A 160 -1.81 -6.75 17.30
N VAL A 161 -1.70 -5.51 17.76
CA VAL A 161 -2.80 -4.57 18.02
C VAL A 161 -2.62 -3.36 17.11
N CYS A 162 -3.67 -3.00 16.37
CA CYS A 162 -3.64 -1.84 15.46
C CYS A 162 -3.82 -0.51 16.20
N HIS A 163 -3.46 0.57 15.52
CA HIS A 163 -3.64 1.95 15.99
C HIS A 163 -5.07 2.25 16.49
N ARG A 164 -6.10 1.81 15.75
CA ARG A 164 -7.52 2.05 16.11
C ARG A 164 -7.86 1.55 17.51
N CYS A 165 -7.37 0.36 17.87
CA CYS A 165 -7.64 -0.23 19.18
C CYS A 165 -6.87 0.47 20.29
N ILE A 166 -5.68 1.02 19.98
CA ILE A 166 -4.87 1.79 20.93
C ILE A 166 -5.49 3.15 21.17
N HIS A 167 -5.98 3.80 20.10
CA HIS A 167 -6.70 5.06 20.22
C HIS A 167 -7.97 4.91 21.08
N ALA A 168 -8.68 3.78 20.97
CA ALA A 168 -9.90 3.54 21.74
C ALA A 168 -9.65 3.09 23.19
N ASN A 169 -8.67 2.22 23.42
CA ASN A 169 -8.47 1.55 24.73
C ASN A 169 -7.22 2.03 25.50
N GLY A 170 -6.43 2.94 24.92
CA GLY A 170 -5.12 3.32 25.43
C GLY A 170 -4.01 2.34 25.05
N PHE A 171 -2.80 2.62 25.55
CA PHE A 171 -1.62 1.79 25.26
C PHE A 171 -1.68 0.45 25.99
N PRO A 172 -1.48 -0.69 25.28
CA PRO A 172 -1.48 -2.00 25.93
C PRO A 172 -0.28 -2.12 26.88
N PRO A 173 -0.47 -2.66 28.11
CA PRO A 173 0.64 -2.88 29.04
C PRO A 173 1.61 -3.91 28.44
N ASN A 174 2.92 -3.65 28.57
CA ASN A 174 3.98 -4.49 28.01
C ASN A 174 3.94 -4.65 26.47
N GLY A 175 3.19 -3.81 25.77
CA GLY A 175 3.18 -3.78 24.31
C GLY A 175 4.46 -3.18 23.74
N ILE A 176 4.98 -3.80 22.69
CA ILE A 176 6.18 -3.32 21.99
C ILE A 176 5.77 -2.75 20.65
N HIS A 177 6.17 -1.51 20.37
CA HIS A 177 5.94 -0.88 19.08
C HIS A 177 6.67 -1.65 17.97
N ASN A 178 5.94 -2.06 16.93
CA ASN A 178 6.39 -2.93 15.84
C ASN A 178 6.96 -2.13 14.66
N VAL A 179 8.03 -1.37 14.92
CA VAL A 179 8.65 -0.47 13.94
C VAL A 179 9.02 -1.20 12.64
N TYR A 180 9.53 -2.42 12.71
CA TYR A 180 9.94 -3.18 11.52
C TYR A 180 8.77 -3.60 10.63
N TYR A 181 7.61 -3.91 11.22
CA TYR A 181 6.38 -4.13 10.46
C TYR A 181 5.96 -2.84 9.75
N GLU A 182 6.01 -1.70 10.44
CA GLU A 182 5.64 -0.39 9.87
C GLU A 182 6.58 0.03 8.75
N THR A 183 7.89 -0.13 8.92
CA THR A 183 8.90 0.10 7.89
C THR A 183 8.56 -0.66 6.61
N LEU A 184 8.19 -1.94 6.73
CA LEU A 184 7.80 -2.75 5.57
C LEU A 184 6.41 -2.39 5.04
N ALA A 185 5.46 -2.06 5.92
CA ALA A 185 4.10 -1.68 5.54
C ALA A 185 4.05 -0.32 4.82
N ASN A 186 5.01 0.57 5.07
CA ASN A 186 5.12 1.89 4.44
C ASN A 186 5.28 1.85 2.91
N ILE A 187 5.73 0.72 2.36
CA ILE A 187 5.85 0.51 0.91
C ILE A 187 4.67 -0.29 0.33
N LEU A 188 3.64 -0.55 1.14
CA LEU A 188 2.47 -1.34 0.77
C LEU A 188 1.22 -0.45 0.68
N ILE A 189 0.26 -0.90 -0.13
CA ILE A 189 -1.09 -0.35 -0.17
C ILE A 189 -2.07 -1.40 0.34
N PHE A 190 -2.95 -0.97 1.24
CA PHE A 190 -3.93 -1.80 1.91
C PHE A 190 -5.34 -1.50 1.40
N PRO A 191 -6.21 -2.52 1.27
CA PRO A 191 -7.61 -2.28 1.01
C PRO A 191 -8.29 -1.66 2.23
N CYS A 192 -9.30 -0.81 1.99
CA CYS A 192 -10.17 -0.30 3.04
C CYS A 192 -10.82 -1.44 3.84
N ILE A 193 -10.95 -1.29 5.16
CA ILE A 193 -11.63 -2.28 6.03
C ILE A 193 -13.09 -2.55 5.61
N TYR A 194 -13.74 -1.59 4.95
CA TYR A 194 -15.11 -1.73 4.43
C TYR A 194 -15.16 -2.31 3.01
N ARG A 195 -14.08 -2.92 2.52
CA ARG A 195 -14.08 -3.63 1.23
C ARG A 195 -15.14 -4.73 1.16
N GLY A 196 -15.38 -5.44 2.26
CA GLY A 196 -16.47 -6.43 2.33
C GLY A 196 -17.87 -5.84 2.12
N ARG A 197 -18.03 -4.51 2.30
CA ARG A 197 -19.26 -3.76 2.01
C ARG A 197 -19.27 -3.13 0.62
N GLY A 198 -18.23 -3.32 -0.19
CA GLY A 198 -18.11 -2.80 -1.54
C GLY A 198 -17.20 -1.58 -1.70
N CYS A 199 -16.50 -1.13 -0.66
CA CYS A 199 -15.53 -0.04 -0.82
C CYS A 199 -14.36 -0.48 -1.73
N PRO A 200 -14.13 0.16 -2.89
CA PRO A 200 -13.05 -0.24 -3.81
C PRO A 200 -11.71 0.43 -3.48
N THR A 201 -11.66 1.28 -2.46
CA THR A 201 -10.51 2.13 -2.16
C THR A 201 -9.35 1.31 -1.59
N VAL A 202 -8.17 1.55 -2.16
CA VAL A 202 -6.88 1.00 -1.72
C VAL A 202 -5.94 2.18 -1.53
N LEU A 203 -5.34 2.31 -0.35
CA LEU A 203 -4.51 3.47 0.00
C LEU A 203 -3.21 3.01 0.67
N LYS A 204 -2.24 3.92 0.72
CA LYS A 204 -0.97 3.69 1.40
C LYS A 204 -1.19 3.46 2.89
N PHE A 205 -0.37 2.59 3.48
CA PHE A 205 -0.30 2.44 4.93
C PHE A 205 -0.09 3.79 5.64
N GLY A 206 -0.81 4.00 6.74
CA GLY A 206 -0.66 5.18 7.60
C GLY A 206 -1.91 6.05 7.69
N ARG A 207 -1.71 7.38 7.74
CA ARG A 207 -2.76 8.36 8.01
C ARG A 207 -3.84 8.42 6.92
N ASP A 208 -3.45 8.39 5.65
CA ASP A 208 -4.36 8.54 4.51
C ASP A 208 -5.46 7.47 4.53
N LEU A 209 -5.10 6.23 4.83
CA LEU A 209 -6.05 5.13 4.94
C LEU A 209 -6.95 5.31 6.18
N TRP A 210 -6.42 5.73 7.31
CA TRP A 210 -7.23 5.99 8.51
C TRP A 210 -8.26 7.10 8.27
N GLU A 211 -7.86 8.21 7.65
CA GLU A 211 -8.74 9.32 7.32
C GLU A 211 -9.83 8.92 6.31
N HIS A 212 -9.47 8.08 5.34
CA HIS A 212 -10.47 7.47 4.46
C HIS A 212 -11.46 6.60 5.24
N GLU A 213 -11.00 5.75 6.15
CA GLU A 213 -11.87 4.85 6.92
C GLU A 213 -12.87 5.62 7.81
N THR A 214 -12.46 6.74 8.41
CA THR A 214 -13.36 7.56 9.24
C THR A 214 -14.45 8.24 8.41
N HIS A 215 -14.12 8.69 7.20
CA HIS A 215 -15.05 9.36 6.28
C HIS A 215 -15.60 8.43 5.18
N CYS A 216 -15.38 7.13 5.28
CA CYS A 216 -15.76 6.19 4.22
C CYS A 216 -17.29 6.16 4.09
N SER A 217 -17.81 6.33 2.88
CA SER A 217 -19.25 6.25 2.60
C SER A 217 -19.85 4.89 2.96
N TYR A 218 -19.03 3.84 3.03
CA TYR A 218 -19.42 2.49 3.42
C TYR A 218 -19.32 2.24 4.95
N ASN A 219 -18.83 3.21 5.72
CA ASN A 219 -18.76 3.13 7.18
C ASN A 219 -20.17 3.22 7.80
N THR A 220 -21.03 4.07 7.24
CA THR A 220 -22.42 4.21 7.70
C THR A 220 -23.09 2.84 7.61
N THR A 221 -23.29 2.22 8.76
CA THR A 221 -24.33 1.20 8.86
C THR A 221 -25.59 1.93 8.43
N PHE A 222 -26.20 1.51 7.31
CA PHE A 222 -27.56 1.88 7.03
C PHE A 222 -28.38 1.32 8.20
N VAL A 223 -28.48 2.11 9.27
CA VAL A 223 -29.42 1.88 10.34
C VAL A 223 -30.74 1.99 9.62
N ARG A 224 -31.30 0.83 9.27
CA ARG A 224 -32.61 0.73 8.65
C ARG A 224 -33.53 1.50 9.58
N SER A 225 -33.88 2.72 9.20
CA SER A 225 -34.51 3.64 10.13
C SER A 225 -35.79 2.96 10.58
N ARG A 226 -36.00 2.85 11.90
CA ARG A 226 -37.20 2.19 12.44
C ARG A 226 -38.50 2.82 11.90
N ASN A 227 -38.43 4.07 11.43
CA ASN A 227 -39.52 4.75 10.74
C ASN A 227 -39.90 4.10 9.39
N THR A 228 -38.96 3.49 8.66
CA THR A 228 -39.29 2.75 7.42
C THR A 228 -40.00 1.43 7.74
N GLN A 229 -39.70 0.77 8.86
CA GLN A 229 -40.46 -0.41 9.30
C GLN A 229 -41.91 -0.07 9.68
N GLN A 230 -42.18 1.14 10.17
CA GLN A 230 -43.55 1.58 10.47
C GLN A 230 -44.33 1.96 9.22
N GLN A 231 -43.68 2.54 8.19
CA GLN A 231 -44.30 2.78 6.88
C GLN A 231 -44.49 1.50 6.05
N GLU A 232 -43.65 0.47 6.21
CA GLU A 232 -43.82 -0.84 5.54
C GLU A 232 -45.06 -1.60 6.04
N ARG A 233 -45.57 -1.32 7.25
CA ARG A 233 -46.82 -1.96 7.74
C ARG A 233 -48.08 -1.47 7.03
N ASN A 234 -48.03 -0.32 6.34
CA ASN A 234 -49.17 0.26 5.62
C ASN A 234 -49.02 0.22 4.10
N LYS A 235 -47.94 -0.34 3.55
CA LYS A 235 -47.80 -0.53 2.10
C LYS A 235 -48.32 -1.91 1.72
N GLU A 236 -49.30 -1.93 0.82
CA GLU A 236 -49.94 -3.12 0.28
C GLU A 236 -48.90 -4.19 -0.10
N ARG A 237 -49.13 -5.43 0.35
CA ARG A 237 -48.28 -6.58 0.07
C ARG A 237 -48.11 -6.75 -1.44
N GLY A 238 -46.92 -6.47 -1.98
CA GLY A 238 -46.62 -6.77 -3.38
C GLY A 238 -45.46 -6.04 -4.03
N VAL A 239 -44.88 -5.02 -3.39
CA VAL A 239 -43.89 -4.15 -4.05
C VAL A 239 -42.55 -4.14 -3.31
N ILE A 240 -41.56 -4.88 -3.83
CA ILE A 240 -40.17 -4.86 -3.34
C ILE A 240 -39.41 -3.77 -4.10
N GLN A 241 -38.85 -2.81 -3.37
CA GLN A 241 -38.01 -1.76 -3.95
C GLN A 241 -36.55 -2.24 -3.98
N THR A 242 -35.93 -2.25 -5.16
CA THR A 242 -34.51 -2.59 -5.31
C THR A 242 -33.63 -1.33 -5.24
N HIS A 243 -32.39 -1.50 -4.81
CA HIS A 243 -31.41 -0.43 -4.55
C HIS A 243 -31.02 0.43 -5.77
N SER A 244 -31.47 0.09 -6.99
CA SER A 244 -31.06 0.74 -8.24
C SER A 244 -32.07 1.73 -8.82
N GLY A 245 -33.19 2.00 -8.13
CA GLY A 245 -34.16 3.01 -8.59
C GLY A 245 -34.88 2.68 -9.91
N HIS A 246 -34.72 1.48 -10.46
CA HIS A 246 -35.33 1.07 -11.72
C HIS A 246 -36.27 -0.13 -11.56
N HIS A 247 -37.52 0.16 -11.89
CA HIS A 247 -38.70 -0.66 -12.21
C HIS A 247 -39.01 -1.93 -11.40
N TYR A 248 -40.25 -1.89 -10.91
CA TYR A 248 -41.03 -2.93 -10.27
C TYR A 248 -41.07 -4.22 -11.09
N GLY A 249 -40.46 -5.29 -10.57
CA GLY A 249 -40.94 -6.62 -10.88
C GLY A 249 -42.25 -6.81 -10.12
N THR A 250 -43.39 -6.75 -10.80
CA THR A 250 -44.66 -7.17 -10.19
C THR A 250 -44.58 -8.66 -9.90
N LEU A 251 -44.45 -9.02 -8.62
CA LEU A 251 -44.71 -10.38 -8.17
C LEU A 251 -46.20 -10.61 -8.36
N SER A 252 -46.60 -11.06 -9.56
CA SER A 252 -47.96 -11.55 -9.77
C SER A 252 -48.18 -12.68 -8.76
N PRO A 253 -49.23 -12.64 -7.92
CA PRO A 253 -49.43 -13.59 -6.82
C PRO A 253 -49.52 -15.06 -7.25
N ASN A 254 -49.67 -15.31 -8.56
CA ASN A 254 -49.72 -16.65 -9.16
C ASN A 254 -48.45 -17.07 -9.92
N ALA A 255 -47.39 -16.25 -9.93
CA ALA A 255 -46.13 -16.61 -10.57
C ALA A 255 -45.23 -17.32 -9.55
N VAL A 256 -45.13 -18.65 -9.65
CA VAL A 256 -44.22 -19.46 -8.83
C VAL A 256 -42.80 -18.93 -9.01
N PRO A 257 -42.13 -18.46 -7.94
CA PRO A 257 -40.75 -18.02 -8.03
C PRO A 257 -39.92 -19.25 -8.39
N MET A 258 -39.26 -19.21 -9.55
CA MET A 258 -38.53 -20.34 -10.18
C MET A 258 -39.37 -21.36 -10.98
N ALA A 259 -40.51 -20.96 -11.58
CA ALA A 259 -41.04 -21.74 -12.67
C ALA A 259 -40.01 -21.80 -13.82
N PRO A 260 -39.68 -22.97 -14.39
CA PRO A 260 -38.83 -23.06 -15.56
C PRO A 260 -39.44 -22.20 -16.67
N PRO A 261 -38.62 -21.49 -17.47
CA PRO A 261 -39.12 -20.63 -18.53
C PRO A 261 -40.10 -21.43 -19.39
N ARG A 262 -41.33 -20.92 -19.53
CA ARG A 262 -42.31 -21.52 -20.44
C ARG A 262 -41.61 -21.64 -21.79
N LYS A 263 -41.75 -22.80 -22.46
CA LYS A 263 -41.20 -23.06 -23.80
C LYS A 263 -41.83 -22.08 -24.80
N HIS A 264 -41.37 -20.83 -24.79
CA HIS A 264 -41.53 -19.95 -25.92
C HIS A 264 -40.73 -20.56 -27.06
N SER A 265 -41.29 -20.57 -28.26
CA SER A 265 -40.54 -21.04 -29.42
C SER A 265 -39.22 -20.27 -29.48
N ASP A 266 -38.09 -20.95 -29.69
CA ASP A 266 -36.77 -20.29 -29.78
C ASP A 266 -36.76 -19.15 -30.82
N PHE A 267 -37.69 -19.22 -31.77
CA PHE A 267 -37.99 -18.19 -32.74
C PHE A 267 -38.47 -16.87 -32.10
N ASP A 268 -39.35 -16.90 -31.11
CA ASP A 268 -39.86 -15.69 -30.46
C ASP A 268 -38.80 -15.00 -29.60
N VAL A 269 -37.95 -15.79 -28.94
CA VAL A 269 -36.82 -15.27 -28.16
C VAL A 269 -35.80 -14.61 -29.09
N THR A 270 -35.49 -15.24 -30.23
CA THR A 270 -34.59 -14.68 -31.23
C THR A 270 -35.15 -13.40 -31.83
N LYS A 271 -36.46 -13.35 -32.13
CA LYS A 271 -37.13 -12.16 -32.66
C LYS A 271 -37.11 -11.00 -31.66
N GLN A 272 -37.29 -11.26 -30.38
CA GLN A 272 -37.18 -10.23 -29.34
C GLN A 272 -35.73 -9.75 -29.16
N LEU A 273 -34.76 -10.65 -29.22
CA LEU A 273 -33.34 -10.30 -29.12
C LEU A 273 -32.89 -9.42 -30.30
N VAL A 274 -33.27 -9.78 -31.53
CA VAL A 274 -32.95 -8.98 -32.73
C VAL A 274 -33.59 -7.60 -32.65
N LYS A 275 -34.83 -7.49 -32.15
CA LYS A 275 -35.48 -6.20 -31.91
C LYS A 275 -34.75 -5.36 -30.87
N SER A 276 -34.25 -5.97 -29.80
CA SER A 276 -33.53 -5.24 -28.74
C SER A 276 -32.16 -4.75 -29.23
N ILE A 277 -31.44 -5.57 -30.00
CA ILE A 277 -30.16 -5.23 -30.61
C ILE A 277 -30.33 -4.09 -31.62
N LYS A 278 -31.34 -4.16 -32.50
CA LYS A 278 -31.63 -3.10 -33.48
C LYS A 278 -31.91 -1.77 -32.79
N LYS A 279 -32.74 -1.77 -31.74
CA LYS A 279 -33.05 -0.57 -30.94
C LYS A 279 -31.81 -0.01 -30.22
N GLN A 280 -30.90 -0.88 -29.79
CA GLN A 280 -29.64 -0.45 -29.15
C GLN A 280 -28.68 0.19 -30.16
N GLN A 281 -28.60 -0.35 -31.39
CA GLN A 281 -27.79 0.22 -32.47
C GLN A 281 -28.31 1.60 -32.89
N GLU A 282 -29.63 1.76 -33.03
CA GLU A 282 -30.27 3.04 -33.36
C GLU A 282 -29.97 4.13 -32.31
N ARG A 283 -30.01 3.79 -31.01
CA ARG A 283 -29.61 4.71 -29.94
C ARG A 283 -28.13 5.10 -29.97
N ARG A 284 -27.25 4.21 -30.44
CA ARG A 284 -25.83 4.52 -30.61
C ARG A 284 -25.61 5.44 -31.81
N HIS A 285 -26.36 5.25 -32.88
CA HIS A 285 -26.31 6.12 -34.06
C HIS A 285 -26.76 7.54 -33.73
N LEU A 286 -27.91 7.70 -33.05
CA LEU A 286 -28.41 9.01 -32.62
C LEU A 286 -27.44 9.77 -31.71
N ARG A 287 -26.74 9.06 -30.80
CA ARG A 287 -25.69 9.68 -29.97
C ARG A 287 -24.47 10.10 -30.79
N ALA A 288 -24.12 9.38 -31.84
CA ALA A 288 -23.01 9.76 -32.71
C ALA A 288 -23.34 11.02 -33.52
N GLU A 289 -24.54 11.09 -34.09
CA GLU A 289 -25.04 12.28 -34.79
C GLU A 289 -25.12 13.51 -33.86
N GLU A 290 -25.54 13.32 -32.61
CA GLU A 290 -25.57 14.39 -31.61
C GLU A 290 -24.17 14.95 -31.34
N ILE A 291 -23.15 14.09 -31.22
CA ILE A 291 -21.75 14.49 -31.02
C ILE A 291 -21.21 15.24 -32.25
N GLU A 292 -21.48 14.75 -33.47
CA GLU A 292 -21.05 15.43 -34.70
C GLU A 292 -21.67 16.83 -34.81
N SER A 293 -22.96 16.97 -34.49
CA SER A 293 -23.64 18.27 -34.51
C SER A 293 -23.08 19.30 -33.51
N GLN A 294 -22.43 18.84 -32.43
CA GLN A 294 -21.76 19.72 -31.46
C GLN A 294 -20.38 20.18 -31.97
N PHE A 295 -19.68 19.35 -32.75
CA PHE A 295 -18.39 19.74 -33.33
C PHE A 295 -18.54 20.83 -34.39
N ASP A 296 -19.54 20.74 -35.27
CA ASP A 296 -19.76 21.73 -36.33
C ASP A 296 -20.18 23.11 -35.80
N LYS A 297 -20.80 23.17 -34.61
CA LYS A 297 -21.17 24.44 -33.96
C LYS A 297 -19.99 25.11 -33.26
N SER A 298 -18.90 24.38 -32.99
CA SER A 298 -17.76 24.90 -32.23
C SER A 298 -16.67 25.56 -33.10
N SER A 299 -16.80 25.53 -34.43
CA SER A 299 -15.77 26.02 -35.35
C SER A 299 -15.99 27.43 -35.91
N VAL A 300 -16.97 28.21 -35.42
CA VAL A 300 -17.32 29.52 -36.01
C VAL A 300 -16.83 30.74 -35.20
N ASP A 301 -16.48 30.60 -33.91
CA ASP A 301 -16.21 31.77 -33.05
C ASP A 301 -14.81 31.77 -32.39
N THR A 302 -13.74 31.62 -33.17
CA THR A 302 -12.38 31.84 -32.66
C THR A 302 -11.52 32.67 -33.60
N ASP A 303 -11.96 33.89 -33.89
CA ASP A 303 -11.10 34.96 -34.39
C ASP A 303 -11.17 36.14 -33.41
N GLY A 304 -10.34 36.07 -32.37
CA GLY A 304 -10.42 36.93 -31.19
C GLY A 304 -9.06 37.15 -30.54
N SER A 305 -8.27 38.03 -31.16
CA SER A 305 -7.16 38.82 -30.62
C SER A 305 -6.86 38.67 -29.11
N TYR A 306 -5.86 37.84 -28.77
CA TYR A 306 -5.23 37.88 -27.46
C TYR A 306 -4.12 38.95 -27.45
N LYS A 307 -4.43 40.13 -26.90
CA LYS A 307 -3.43 41.13 -26.50
C LYS A 307 -2.82 40.73 -25.16
N ASN A 308 -1.51 40.49 -25.17
CA ASN A 308 -0.69 40.33 -23.98
C ASN A 308 -0.52 41.67 -23.25
N ASN A 309 -0.94 41.74 -21.98
CA ASN A 309 -0.52 42.79 -21.06
C ASN A 309 0.29 42.15 -19.92
N TYR A 310 1.60 42.37 -19.95
CA TYR A 310 2.52 42.15 -18.82
C TYR A 310 3.08 43.53 -18.43
N GLU A 311 2.46 44.16 -17.44
CA GLU A 311 3.05 45.23 -16.61
C GLU A 311 3.18 44.59 -15.21
N LYS A 312 4.35 44.34 -14.62
CA LYS A 312 5.46 45.23 -14.22
C LYS A 312 5.04 46.29 -13.20
N GLU A 313 4.78 45.86 -11.97
CA GLU A 313 4.88 46.74 -10.80
C GLU A 313 5.74 46.10 -9.70
N SER A 314 6.89 46.73 -9.51
CA SER A 314 7.76 46.68 -8.35
C SER A 314 7.22 47.62 -7.28
N SER A 315 6.94 47.11 -6.08
CA SER A 315 6.69 47.96 -4.91
C SER A 315 7.27 47.31 -3.65
N SER A 316 8.24 48.02 -3.09
CA SER A 316 8.87 47.82 -1.80
C SER A 316 7.92 48.20 -0.66
N ARG A 317 7.76 47.30 0.32
CA ARG A 317 7.42 47.73 1.69
C ARG A 317 7.93 46.74 2.71
N ALA A 318 8.95 47.20 3.43
CA ALA A 318 9.43 46.60 4.66
C ALA A 318 8.38 46.81 5.76
N SER A 319 8.01 45.72 6.43
CA SER A 319 7.22 45.74 7.65
C SER A 319 7.87 44.77 8.65
N THR A 320 8.29 45.35 9.76
CA THR A 320 8.77 44.74 11.01
C THR A 320 7.87 43.60 11.51
N PRO A 321 8.42 42.51 12.07
CA PRO A 321 7.61 41.54 12.80
C PRO A 321 7.44 41.99 14.27
N SER A 322 6.19 42.13 14.69
CA SER A 322 5.80 42.30 16.08
C SER A 322 6.02 41.01 16.85
N ARG A 323 6.71 41.16 17.97
CA ARG A 323 6.89 40.27 19.10
C ARG A 323 5.52 39.76 19.57
N PHE A 324 5.26 38.46 19.47
CA PHE A 324 4.17 37.79 20.19
C PHE A 324 4.76 37.10 21.42
N GLU A 325 4.12 37.36 22.55
CA GLU A 325 4.38 36.79 23.87
C GLU A 325 4.03 35.30 23.87
N GLU A 326 5.00 34.46 24.22
CA GLU A 326 4.76 33.11 24.72
C GLU A 326 4.76 33.20 26.24
N ASP A 327 3.59 33.05 26.86
CA ASP A 327 3.49 32.82 28.29
C ASP A 327 2.43 31.75 28.58
N GLU A 328 2.82 30.89 29.52
CA GLU A 328 2.00 29.98 30.33
C GLU A 328 1.26 28.82 29.63
N ILE A 329 1.84 27.61 29.70
CA ILE A 329 1.27 26.44 30.40
C ILE A 329 2.44 25.50 30.71
N GLN A 330 3.08 25.71 31.86
CA GLN A 330 3.97 24.71 32.45
C GLN A 330 4.01 24.89 33.96
N LYS A 331 2.98 24.37 34.65
CA LYS A 331 2.98 24.13 36.10
C LYS A 331 1.80 23.20 36.42
N HIS A 332 2.07 21.90 36.52
CA HIS A 332 1.54 21.05 37.60
C HIS A 332 2.24 19.69 37.57
N PHE A 333 2.56 19.19 38.76
CA PHE A 333 3.22 17.92 39.11
C PHE A 333 4.74 17.97 39.33
N ALA A 334 5.11 18.59 40.46
CA ALA A 334 6.14 18.05 41.33
C ALA A 334 5.52 17.87 42.73
N PHE A 335 5.38 16.63 43.21
CA PHE A 335 5.57 16.26 44.61
C PHE A 335 5.71 14.73 44.75
N LEU A 336 6.94 14.36 45.17
CA LEU A 336 7.42 13.21 45.96
C LEU A 336 6.66 11.87 45.91
N ASP A 337 7.39 10.79 45.58
CA ASP A 337 7.87 9.93 46.66
C ASP A 337 9.09 9.06 46.27
N ARG A 338 9.92 8.87 47.29
CA ARG A 338 11.19 8.13 47.37
C ARG A 338 10.96 6.62 47.19
N PRO A 339 11.99 5.83 46.89
CA PRO A 339 12.30 4.81 47.89
C PRO A 339 13.77 4.65 48.23
N GLU A 340 13.94 4.15 49.44
CA GLU A 340 15.16 3.91 50.18
C GLU A 340 16.01 2.78 49.58
N SER A 341 17.32 3.00 49.68
CA SER A 341 18.38 2.02 49.50
C SER A 341 18.46 1.07 50.69
N THR A 342 18.54 -0.25 50.44
CA THR A 342 19.26 -1.18 51.33
C THR A 342 19.97 -2.27 50.52
N ASN A 343 21.31 -2.22 50.61
CA ASN A 343 22.29 -3.31 50.76
C ASN A 343 22.24 -4.57 49.87
N SER A 344 23.33 -4.81 49.12
CA SER A 344 24.41 -5.77 49.49
C SER A 344 25.07 -6.46 48.29
N SER A 345 26.37 -6.76 48.45
CA SER A 345 27.26 -7.64 47.66
C SER A 345 27.77 -7.04 46.33
N VAL A 346 28.95 -6.41 46.26
CA VAL A 346 30.34 -6.90 46.48
C VAL A 346 30.71 -8.10 45.60
N TYR A 347 31.14 -7.81 44.36
CA TYR A 347 32.25 -8.51 43.71
C TYR A 347 33.09 -7.50 42.93
N SER A 348 34.34 -7.36 43.35
CA SER A 348 35.38 -6.52 42.75
C SER A 348 36.05 -7.27 41.59
N ILE A 349 36.15 -6.64 40.41
CA ILE A 349 37.09 -7.00 39.35
C ILE A 349 37.71 -5.69 38.82
N PRO A 350 39.04 -5.62 38.62
CA PRO A 350 39.74 -4.37 38.42
C PRO A 350 39.55 -3.76 37.02
N SER A 351 39.31 -2.45 37.03
CA SER A 351 39.23 -1.58 35.86
C SER A 351 40.64 -1.22 35.36
N ALA A 352 40.87 -1.42 34.07
CA ALA A 352 41.89 -0.73 33.31
C ALA A 352 41.19 0.01 32.16
N ASP A 353 41.13 1.33 32.30
CA ASP A 353 40.83 2.32 31.26
C ASP A 353 42.02 3.31 31.30
N PRO A 354 42.35 4.16 30.29
CA PRO A 354 41.39 4.74 29.34
C PRO A 354 41.90 5.00 27.91
N ARG A 355 41.04 4.83 26.90
CA ARG A 355 41.00 5.71 25.70
C ARG A 355 39.59 5.76 25.10
N ASN A 356 38.74 6.59 25.68
CA ASN A 356 37.44 6.93 25.12
C ASN A 356 37.53 8.22 24.31
N ARG A 357 37.24 8.12 23.01
CA ARG A 357 37.25 9.23 22.05
C ARG A 357 35.80 9.61 21.78
N THR A 358 35.36 10.70 22.40
CA THR A 358 34.01 11.25 22.25
C THR A 358 33.86 11.87 20.86
N LEU A 359 33.05 11.26 19.99
CA LEU A 359 32.53 11.92 18.78
C LEU A 359 31.06 12.25 18.98
N VAL A 360 30.80 13.55 19.08
CA VAL A 360 29.47 14.16 19.12
C VAL A 360 28.82 13.99 17.75
N GLY A 361 27.85 13.07 17.64
CA GLY A 361 27.01 12.91 16.46
C GLY A 361 25.91 13.97 16.43
N LYS A 362 25.97 14.85 15.42
CA LYS A 362 24.92 15.83 15.12
C LYS A 362 23.73 15.13 14.46
N ASN A 363 22.54 15.53 14.89
CA ASN A 363 21.23 15.06 14.46
C ASN A 363 20.84 15.69 13.09
N PRO A 364 20.59 14.92 12.01
CA PRO A 364 20.16 15.49 10.74
C PRO A 364 18.69 15.12 10.46
N TYR A 365 17.77 15.92 10.98
CA TYR A 365 16.39 15.96 10.50
C TYR A 365 15.94 17.41 10.41
N GLN A 366 16.15 18.02 9.25
CA GLN A 366 15.38 19.15 8.74
C GLN A 366 15.81 19.44 7.29
N PHE A 367 14.84 19.79 6.43
CA PHE A 367 14.91 20.09 4.98
C PHE A 367 14.99 18.85 4.05
N GLU A 368 14.15 18.64 3.02
CA GLU A 368 13.40 19.54 2.12
C GLU A 368 12.00 19.00 1.73
N ARG A 369 11.03 19.92 1.56
CA ARG A 369 9.84 19.76 0.70
C ARG A 369 10.03 20.66 -0.52
N ILE A 370 9.38 20.26 -1.61
CA ILE A 370 9.14 20.98 -2.89
C ILE A 370 10.12 20.60 -4.01
N ILE A 371 9.95 19.40 -4.60
CA ILE A 371 10.01 19.19 -6.06
C ILE A 371 9.04 18.05 -6.38
N GLY A 372 7.96 18.31 -7.12
CA GLY A 372 6.97 17.28 -7.41
C GLY A 372 5.79 17.78 -8.22
N ARG A 373 6.02 18.53 -9.31
CA ARG A 373 4.96 18.89 -10.27
C ARG A 373 5.36 18.91 -11.75
N SER A 374 6.65 18.90 -12.10
CA SER A 374 7.10 19.04 -13.49
C SER A 374 7.22 17.71 -14.27
N GLU A 375 7.52 16.58 -13.62
CA GLU A 375 7.85 15.33 -14.34
C GLU A 375 6.63 14.49 -14.77
N SER A 376 5.45 14.72 -14.15
CA SER A 376 4.19 14.05 -14.51
C SER A 376 3.68 14.43 -15.91
N ILE A 377 4.01 15.63 -16.40
CA ILE A 377 3.50 16.14 -17.68
C ILE A 377 4.27 15.52 -18.87
N VAL A 378 5.56 15.22 -18.71
CA VAL A 378 6.39 14.64 -19.77
C VAL A 378 5.98 13.19 -20.06
N SER A 379 5.72 12.41 -19.01
CA SER A 379 5.29 11.00 -19.12
C SER A 379 3.94 10.83 -19.85
N ASN A 380 2.98 11.73 -19.61
CA ASN A 380 1.67 11.65 -20.28
C ASN A 380 1.74 11.98 -21.79
N ARG A 381 2.68 12.82 -22.22
CA ARG A 381 2.84 13.16 -23.65
C ARG A 381 3.39 11.99 -24.45
N GLU A 382 4.32 11.23 -23.89
CA GLU A 382 4.89 10.03 -24.51
C GLU A 382 3.85 8.90 -24.61
N LEU A 383 3.07 8.68 -23.55
CA LEU A 383 1.97 7.72 -23.54
C LEU A 383 0.91 8.01 -24.60
N LEU A 384 0.54 9.29 -24.78
CA LEU A 384 -0.39 9.71 -25.84
C LEU A 384 0.18 9.52 -27.25
N ALA A 385 1.49 9.72 -27.44
CA ALA A 385 2.15 9.45 -28.71
C ALA A 385 2.15 7.96 -29.04
N GLU A 386 2.44 7.09 -28.07
CA GLU A 386 2.43 5.63 -28.26
C GLU A 386 1.02 5.10 -28.61
N LEU A 387 -0.01 5.62 -27.92
CA LEU A 387 -1.40 5.25 -28.21
C LEU A 387 -1.84 5.66 -29.62
N LYS A 388 -1.44 6.83 -30.10
CA LYS A 388 -1.73 7.27 -31.49
C LYS A 388 -1.09 6.34 -32.52
N VAL A 389 0.15 5.89 -32.29
CA VAL A 389 0.84 4.95 -33.19
C VAL A 389 0.12 3.59 -33.22
N LYS A 390 -0.31 3.07 -32.06
CA LYS A 390 -1.08 1.81 -31.98
C LYS A 390 -2.43 1.93 -32.71
N GLN A 391 -3.14 3.04 -32.54
CA GLN A 391 -4.43 3.26 -33.20
C GLN A 391 -4.27 3.33 -34.73
N HIS A 392 -3.20 3.96 -35.22
CA HIS A 392 -2.90 4.02 -36.65
C HIS A 392 -2.59 2.63 -37.25
N ARG A 393 -1.84 1.78 -36.53
CA ARG A 393 -1.58 0.40 -36.95
C ARG A 393 -2.87 -0.42 -37.07
N LEU A 394 -3.74 -0.34 -36.05
CA LEU A 394 -5.02 -1.05 -36.07
C LEU A 394 -5.93 -0.60 -37.22
N LYS A 395 -5.97 0.71 -37.52
CA LYS A 395 -6.71 1.21 -38.68
C LYS A 395 -6.15 0.65 -39.99
N LYS A 396 -4.83 0.60 -40.14
CA LYS A 396 -4.17 0.06 -41.35
C LYS A 396 -4.45 -1.44 -41.53
N GLU A 397 -4.40 -2.22 -40.45
CA GLU A 397 -4.75 -3.64 -40.47
C GLU A 397 -6.22 -3.88 -40.80
N ALA A 398 -7.12 -3.04 -40.28
CA ALA A 398 -8.55 -3.10 -40.62
C ALA A 398 -8.80 -2.79 -42.10
N SER A 399 -8.18 -1.74 -42.65
CA SER A 399 -8.29 -1.40 -44.08
C SER A 399 -7.76 -2.52 -44.97
N PHE A 400 -6.64 -3.17 -44.58
CA PHE A 400 -6.08 -4.28 -45.33
C PHE A 400 -7.02 -5.50 -45.37
N ARG A 401 -7.69 -5.82 -44.24
CA ARG A 401 -8.69 -6.90 -44.19
C ARG A 401 -9.91 -6.62 -45.06
N VAL A 402 -10.36 -5.36 -45.13
CA VAL A 402 -11.48 -4.97 -46.01
C VAL A 402 -11.10 -5.14 -47.48
N SER A 403 -9.89 -4.76 -47.86
CA SER A 403 -9.39 -4.92 -49.25
C SER A 403 -9.20 -6.39 -49.66
N GLN A 404 -8.87 -7.29 -48.72
CA GLN A 404 -8.79 -8.72 -49.02
C GLN A 404 -10.16 -9.38 -49.23
N ASN A 405 -11.22 -8.87 -48.61
CA ASN A 405 -12.58 -9.41 -48.77
C ASN A 405 -13.32 -8.90 -50.02
N GLN A 406 -12.74 -7.95 -50.76
CA GLN A 406 -13.31 -7.40 -52.01
C GLN A 406 -12.67 -8.00 -53.28
N LYS A 407 -11.65 -8.86 -53.12
CA LYS A 407 -11.10 -9.70 -54.18
C LYS A 407 -11.66 -11.10 -54.03
#